data_AF-A0A7M7HBI8-F1
#
_entry.id   AF-A0A7M7HBI8-F1
#
_cell.length_a   1.000
_cell.length_b   1.000
_cell.length_c   1.000
_cell.angle_alpha   90.00
_cell.angle_beta   90.00
_cell.angle_gamma   90.00
#
_symmetry.space_group_name_H-M   'P 1'
#
loop_
_entity.id
_entity.type
_entity.pdbx_description
1 polymer ?
#
loop_
_entity_poly.entity_id
_entity_poly.type
_entity_poly.pdbx_seq_one_letter_code
_entity_poly.pdbx_strand_id
1 'polypeptide(L)'
;MTNRDTRLHSAVRSYNSDLGPIKSLLEQDVSDIDVANSEGQTPLHLVLVTFNELVKSSRFPLGYMAYRWSLYDKMDLIELLLDYGADVNAVDANGDTILHLLVVQRDGFVCKKIAELLLKYGADVNVANVNGDTPLHTLIGENGRLDTSCNLELVVYLLEHGADVNAVNAKGETPLHLAVRNESFSTEKLIEYLLERGAKDEVVDVNGDTPLHVLYQQDKLCTCNHLRVFLRKCRNINSTNSKGETPLHLTVRNKKYCQLPLIKLLVDRGADVGREDALGENVYQAYCKAVSEDENRRREPMLEVLLRSDERRYMNSSLHVASLFHNVDSVHRLLRRGADVNATADFGFSPLFYALIEHEYRRDKIVEMRSVVKLLLDYGADVDHQFAHSDLLLDTGMERYGHQYAHEVCSLMELAEYGTNGMCHEDYKAVRYHFFKHVVKLLALVEMGCNEQYDHLLVSRKPREICLRLLGEEEFNVWRSRCSEELNAMSEIGIGKSKLTFLELLLASTRETAIFAKNKLSVEAFHAEKGLFPMYHAMLDAKLAKALERRKLVESAATVLSDALKFADPSDEFFSRTLAYCSNQALINIINRG
;
A
#
# COMPACT_ATOMS: atom_id res chain seq x y z
N MET A 1 11.84 -60.99 -0.37
CA MET A 1 10.51 -60.33 -0.31
C MET A 1 10.15 -60.02 -1.75
N THR A 2 9.06 -60.62 -2.24
CA THR A 2 8.75 -60.75 -3.67
C THR A 2 8.40 -59.40 -4.30
N ASN A 3 9.30 -58.88 -5.11
CA ASN A 3 9.06 -57.73 -5.98
C ASN A 3 7.97 -58.15 -7.00
N ARG A 4 6.76 -57.59 -6.92
CA ARG A 4 5.65 -57.88 -7.85
C ARG A 4 5.75 -57.04 -9.14
N ASP A 5 6.97 -56.81 -9.61
CA ASP A 5 7.18 -56.17 -10.92
C ASP A 5 6.79 -57.18 -12.01
N THR A 6 5.95 -56.77 -12.96
CA THR A 6 5.72 -57.58 -14.17
C THR A 6 6.96 -57.59 -15.06
N ARG A 7 6.93 -58.38 -16.15
CA ARG A 7 8.00 -58.37 -17.15
C ARG A 7 8.19 -56.97 -17.74
N LEU A 8 7.09 -56.25 -17.95
CA LEU A 8 7.11 -54.90 -18.51
C LEU A 8 7.71 -53.89 -17.51
N HIS A 9 7.40 -53.98 -16.21
CA HIS A 9 8.06 -53.14 -15.19
C HIS A 9 9.57 -53.35 -15.17
N SER A 10 10.00 -54.63 -15.21
CA SER A 10 11.42 -54.97 -15.23
C SER A 10 12.12 -54.41 -16.47
N ALA A 11 11.48 -54.51 -17.64
CA ALA A 11 11.98 -53.98 -18.89
C ALA A 11 12.13 -52.45 -18.86
N VAL A 12 11.11 -51.73 -18.34
CA VAL A 12 11.15 -50.27 -18.17
C VAL A 12 12.25 -49.85 -17.18
N ARG A 13 12.44 -50.56 -16.07
CA ARG A 13 13.54 -50.27 -15.12
C ARG A 13 14.92 -50.45 -15.75
N SER A 14 15.07 -51.41 -16.66
CA SER A 14 16.32 -51.68 -17.38
C SER A 14 16.50 -50.89 -18.67
N TYR A 15 15.59 -49.97 -19.01
CA TYR A 15 15.62 -49.22 -20.25
C TYR A 15 16.92 -48.44 -20.42
N ASN A 16 17.60 -48.65 -21.54
CA ASN A 16 18.92 -48.11 -21.87
C ASN A 16 18.94 -47.44 -23.26
N SER A 17 17.85 -46.75 -23.62
CA SER A 17 17.65 -46.11 -24.93
C SER A 17 17.46 -47.07 -26.11
N ASP A 18 17.14 -48.34 -25.83
CA ASP A 18 16.67 -49.32 -26.82
C ASP A 18 15.21 -49.68 -26.56
N LEU A 19 14.32 -49.25 -27.46
CA LEU A 19 12.88 -49.54 -27.39
C LEU A 19 12.53 -50.95 -27.88
N GLY A 20 13.43 -51.63 -28.60
CA GLY A 20 13.18 -52.93 -29.23
C GLY A 20 12.69 -54.00 -28.26
N PRO A 21 13.34 -54.23 -27.10
CA PRO A 21 12.91 -55.22 -26.12
C PRO A 21 11.52 -54.92 -25.54
N ILE A 22 11.23 -53.66 -25.24
CA ILE A 22 9.95 -53.23 -24.67
C ILE A 22 8.85 -53.35 -25.72
N LYS A 23 9.11 -52.90 -26.96
CA LYS A 23 8.18 -53.03 -28.08
C LYS A 23 7.84 -54.48 -28.38
N SER A 24 8.84 -55.36 -28.41
CA SER A 24 8.62 -56.81 -28.62
C SER A 24 7.77 -57.44 -27.51
N LEU A 25 7.95 -57.01 -26.26
CA LEU A 25 7.09 -57.43 -25.14
C LEU A 25 5.65 -56.96 -25.33
N LEU A 26 5.45 -55.68 -25.70
CA LEU A 26 4.12 -55.11 -25.93
C LEU A 26 3.40 -55.73 -27.15
N GLU A 27 4.13 -56.09 -28.21
CA GLU A 27 3.59 -56.80 -29.38
C GLU A 27 3.15 -58.23 -29.06
N GLN A 28 3.80 -58.89 -28.08
CA GLN A 28 3.45 -60.24 -27.65
C GLN A 28 2.30 -60.26 -26.65
N ASP A 29 2.33 -59.37 -25.67
CA ASP A 29 1.35 -59.31 -24.59
C ASP A 29 1.25 -57.90 -23.99
N VAL A 30 0.08 -57.29 -24.15
CA VAL A 30 -0.24 -55.95 -23.64
C VAL A 30 -0.97 -55.99 -22.29
N SER A 31 -1.28 -57.18 -21.75
CA SER A 31 -2.08 -57.31 -20.53
C SER A 31 -1.43 -56.70 -19.28
N ASP A 32 -0.11 -56.58 -19.28
CA ASP A 32 0.69 -56.01 -18.18
C ASP A 32 0.84 -54.48 -18.24
N ILE A 33 0.29 -53.79 -19.26
CA ILE A 33 0.58 -52.37 -19.54
C ILE A 33 0.11 -51.41 -18.45
N ASP A 34 -0.98 -51.74 -17.76
CA ASP A 34 -1.55 -50.96 -16.65
C ASP A 34 -1.53 -51.72 -15.32
N VAL A 35 -0.88 -52.87 -15.26
CA VAL A 35 -0.74 -53.61 -13.99
C VAL A 35 0.12 -52.78 -13.05
N ALA A 36 -0.32 -52.63 -11.81
CA ALA A 36 0.42 -51.90 -10.79
C ALA A 36 1.42 -52.82 -10.06
N ASN A 37 2.63 -52.32 -9.78
CA ASN A 37 3.59 -52.99 -8.92
C ASN A 37 3.22 -52.85 -7.41
N SER A 38 4.11 -53.26 -6.51
CA SER A 38 3.87 -53.17 -5.06
C SER A 38 3.76 -51.75 -4.50
N GLU A 39 4.19 -50.74 -5.25
CA GLU A 39 4.05 -49.31 -4.93
C GLU A 39 2.85 -48.67 -5.65
N GLY A 40 2.00 -49.48 -6.30
CA GLY A 40 0.87 -48.99 -7.08
C GLY A 40 1.26 -48.43 -8.46
N GLN A 41 2.55 -48.36 -8.80
CA GLN A 41 3.03 -47.74 -10.02
C GLN A 41 2.83 -48.67 -11.21
N THR A 42 2.26 -48.13 -12.30
CA THR A 42 2.26 -48.79 -13.61
C THR A 42 3.62 -48.64 -14.31
N PRO A 43 3.90 -49.39 -15.39
CA PRO A 43 5.07 -49.18 -16.24
C PRO A 43 5.23 -47.72 -16.71
N LEU A 44 4.12 -47.02 -16.95
CA LEU A 44 4.12 -45.61 -17.32
C LEU A 44 4.68 -44.70 -16.20
N HIS A 45 4.24 -44.89 -14.95
CA HIS A 45 4.78 -44.16 -13.78
C HIS A 45 6.28 -44.40 -13.59
N LEU A 46 6.72 -45.65 -13.77
CA LEU A 46 8.12 -46.04 -13.60
C LEU A 46 9.08 -45.29 -14.55
N VAL A 47 8.62 -44.85 -15.72
CA VAL A 47 9.48 -44.11 -16.67
C VAL A 47 10.07 -42.85 -16.03
N LEU A 48 9.26 -42.13 -15.23
CA LEU A 48 9.69 -40.91 -14.53
C LEU A 48 10.46 -41.21 -13.23
N VAL A 49 10.05 -42.23 -12.47
CA VAL A 49 10.65 -42.58 -11.17
C VAL A 49 12.08 -43.12 -11.32
N THR A 50 12.28 -44.07 -12.24
CA THR A 50 13.58 -44.73 -12.49
C THR A 50 14.69 -43.78 -12.91
N PHE A 51 14.32 -42.61 -13.46
CA PHE A 51 15.26 -41.58 -13.85
C PHE A 51 16.04 -40.99 -12.67
N ASN A 52 15.35 -40.78 -11.54
CA ASN A 52 15.93 -40.09 -10.40
C ASN A 52 16.95 -40.98 -9.66
N GLU A 53 16.77 -42.30 -9.68
CA GLU A 53 17.72 -43.25 -9.09
C GLU A 53 19.06 -43.29 -9.84
N LEU A 54 19.05 -43.21 -11.17
CA LEU A 54 20.26 -43.13 -12.00
C LEU A 54 21.03 -41.83 -11.75
N VAL A 55 20.32 -40.71 -11.62
CA VAL A 55 20.93 -39.38 -11.36
C VAL A 55 21.47 -39.27 -9.93
N LYS A 56 20.80 -39.88 -8.94
CA LYS A 56 21.27 -39.92 -7.54
C LYS A 56 22.48 -40.85 -7.36
N SER A 57 22.60 -41.92 -8.16
CA SER A 57 23.67 -42.92 -8.04
C SER A 57 24.92 -42.59 -8.87
N SER A 58 24.84 -41.71 -9.87
CA SER A 58 26.00 -41.33 -10.68
C SER A 58 26.98 -40.44 -9.90
N ARG A 59 28.19 -40.96 -9.61
CA ARG A 59 29.33 -40.22 -9.01
C ARG A 59 29.94 -39.13 -9.90
N PHE A 60 29.49 -39.02 -11.15
CA PHE A 60 29.96 -38.05 -12.13
C PHE A 60 28.77 -37.21 -12.60
N PRO A 61 28.87 -35.86 -12.64
CA PRO A 61 27.83 -35.06 -13.27
C PRO A 61 27.82 -35.43 -14.76
N LEU A 62 26.81 -36.20 -15.19
CA LEU A 62 26.45 -36.25 -16.60
C LEU A 62 26.32 -34.80 -17.07
N GLY A 63 27.08 -34.40 -18.09
CA GLY A 63 26.99 -33.03 -18.63
C GLY A 63 25.54 -32.71 -18.97
N TYR A 64 25.10 -31.48 -18.75
CA TYR A 64 23.71 -31.02 -18.96
C TYR A 64 23.10 -31.49 -20.31
N MET A 65 23.92 -31.59 -21.37
CA MET A 65 23.50 -32.12 -22.67
C MET A 65 23.20 -33.64 -22.67
N ALA A 66 23.98 -34.45 -21.96
CA ALA A 66 23.71 -35.89 -21.82
C ALA A 66 22.46 -36.15 -20.96
N TYR A 67 22.27 -35.34 -19.91
CA TYR A 67 21.04 -35.35 -19.11
C TYR A 67 19.80 -34.99 -19.96
N ARG A 68 19.87 -33.91 -20.75
CA ARG A 68 18.79 -33.54 -21.69
C ARG A 68 18.52 -34.60 -22.75
N TRP A 69 19.55 -35.24 -23.32
CA TRP A 69 19.37 -36.31 -24.31
C TRP A 69 18.63 -37.49 -23.69
N SER A 70 19.05 -37.96 -22.50
CA SER A 70 18.38 -39.06 -21.81
C SER A 70 16.91 -38.80 -21.46
N LEU A 71 16.52 -37.53 -21.39
CA LEU A 71 15.14 -37.11 -21.20
C LEU A 71 14.31 -37.21 -22.50
N TYR A 72 14.90 -36.95 -23.66
CA TYR A 72 14.25 -37.16 -24.96
C TYR A 72 14.03 -38.66 -25.22
N ASP A 73 15.02 -39.51 -24.95
CA ASP A 73 14.88 -40.97 -25.11
C ASP A 73 13.75 -41.55 -24.23
N LYS A 74 13.42 -40.90 -23.12
CA LYS A 74 12.29 -41.26 -22.26
C LYS A 74 10.94 -40.78 -22.78
N MET A 75 10.91 -39.66 -23.52
CA MET A 75 9.69 -39.25 -24.21
C MET A 75 9.26 -40.31 -25.23
N ASP A 76 10.20 -40.87 -25.97
CA ASP A 76 9.92 -41.92 -26.95
C ASP A 76 9.37 -43.19 -26.26
N LEU A 77 9.86 -43.51 -25.05
CA LEU A 77 9.32 -44.61 -24.24
C LEU A 77 7.91 -44.31 -23.72
N ILE A 78 7.64 -43.07 -23.27
CA ILE A 78 6.29 -42.66 -22.86
C ILE A 78 5.33 -42.75 -24.05
N GLU A 79 5.72 -42.22 -25.21
CA GLU A 79 4.92 -42.28 -26.44
C GLU A 79 4.65 -43.73 -26.86
N LEU A 80 5.66 -44.61 -26.81
CA LEU A 80 5.48 -46.03 -27.10
C LEU A 80 4.46 -46.70 -26.16
N LEU A 81 4.54 -46.45 -24.85
CA LEU A 81 3.59 -47.04 -23.90
C LEU A 81 2.16 -46.53 -24.16
N LEU A 82 2.01 -45.24 -24.45
CA LEU A 82 0.71 -44.64 -24.75
C LEU A 82 0.13 -45.12 -26.08
N ASP A 83 0.97 -45.33 -27.10
CA ASP A 83 0.56 -45.89 -28.40
C ASP A 83 0.00 -47.32 -28.28
N TYR A 84 0.50 -48.09 -27.31
CA TYR A 84 0.01 -49.43 -27.01
C TYR A 84 -1.17 -49.44 -26.00
N GLY A 85 -1.69 -48.26 -25.65
CA GLY A 85 -2.91 -48.11 -24.87
C GLY A 85 -2.72 -48.05 -23.37
N ALA A 86 -1.54 -47.67 -22.88
CA ALA A 86 -1.35 -47.39 -21.45
C ALA A 86 -2.33 -46.31 -20.99
N ASP A 87 -2.98 -46.53 -19.85
CA ASP A 87 -3.87 -45.54 -19.25
C ASP A 87 -3.07 -44.36 -18.72
N VAL A 88 -3.15 -43.24 -19.44
CA VAL A 88 -2.49 -41.98 -19.10
C VAL A 88 -2.95 -41.39 -17.76
N ASN A 89 -4.13 -41.79 -17.29
CA ASN A 89 -4.74 -41.35 -16.04
C ASN A 89 -4.67 -42.40 -14.92
N ALA A 90 -3.94 -43.50 -15.14
CA ALA A 90 -3.63 -44.43 -14.06
C ALA A 90 -2.99 -43.69 -12.88
N VAL A 91 -3.26 -44.18 -11.68
CA VAL A 91 -2.75 -43.59 -10.43
C VAL A 91 -1.89 -44.58 -9.66
N ASP A 92 -0.86 -44.09 -8.99
CA ASP A 92 -0.04 -44.89 -8.08
C ASP A 92 -0.70 -45.09 -6.69
N ALA A 93 0.01 -45.69 -5.73
CA ALA A 93 -0.53 -45.90 -4.38
C ALA A 93 -0.82 -44.61 -3.61
N ASN A 94 -0.26 -43.46 -4.01
CA ASN A 94 -0.56 -42.15 -3.46
C ASN A 94 -1.70 -41.46 -4.22
N GLY A 95 -2.31 -42.11 -5.22
CA GLY A 95 -3.29 -41.49 -6.09
C GLY A 95 -2.66 -40.52 -7.10
N ASP A 96 -1.33 -40.50 -7.24
CA ASP A 96 -0.63 -39.60 -8.16
C ASP A 96 -0.69 -40.17 -9.58
N THR A 97 -1.17 -39.36 -10.53
CA THR A 97 -1.00 -39.65 -11.96
C THR A 97 0.42 -39.32 -12.41
N ILE A 98 0.79 -39.75 -13.62
CA ILE A 98 2.07 -39.36 -14.23
C ILE A 98 2.26 -37.83 -14.31
N LEU A 99 1.20 -37.03 -14.43
CA LEU A 99 1.28 -35.56 -14.38
C LEU A 99 1.73 -35.04 -13.00
N HIS A 100 1.26 -35.65 -11.90
CA HIS A 100 1.69 -35.28 -10.54
C HIS A 100 3.19 -35.50 -10.34
N LEU A 101 3.72 -36.57 -10.96
CA LEU A 101 5.11 -36.97 -10.82
C LEU A 101 6.10 -36.10 -11.61
N LEU A 102 5.64 -35.19 -12.48
CA LEU A 102 6.52 -34.30 -13.26
C LEU A 102 7.41 -33.40 -12.37
N VAL A 103 7.01 -33.18 -11.12
CA VAL A 103 7.77 -32.40 -10.13
C VAL A 103 9.16 -32.99 -9.82
N VAL A 104 9.37 -34.29 -10.04
CA VAL A 104 10.64 -34.97 -9.74
C VAL A 104 11.76 -34.64 -10.74
N GLN A 105 11.42 -34.01 -11.87
CA GLN A 105 12.33 -33.72 -12.97
C GLN A 105 13.00 -32.36 -12.78
N ARG A 106 14.29 -32.24 -13.15
CA ARG A 106 15.07 -30.99 -12.96
C ARG A 106 15.06 -30.05 -14.16
N ASP A 107 14.54 -30.47 -15.32
CA ASP A 107 14.46 -29.64 -16.53
C ASP A 107 13.00 -29.39 -16.92
N GLY A 108 12.49 -28.21 -16.55
CA GLY A 108 11.10 -27.83 -16.84
C GLY A 108 10.75 -27.74 -18.34
N PHE A 109 11.72 -27.59 -19.24
CA PHE A 109 11.43 -27.65 -20.69
C PHE A 109 10.98 -29.06 -21.09
N VAL A 110 11.65 -30.07 -20.55
CA VAL A 110 11.26 -31.47 -20.79
C VAL A 110 9.95 -31.77 -20.07
N CYS A 111 9.77 -31.31 -18.83
CA CYS A 111 8.49 -31.50 -18.14
C CYS A 111 7.31 -30.95 -18.93
N LYS A 112 7.48 -29.77 -19.54
CA LYS A 112 6.47 -29.20 -20.45
C LYS A 112 6.23 -30.09 -21.67
N LYS A 113 7.28 -30.61 -22.31
CA LYS A 113 7.14 -31.50 -23.47
C LYS A 113 6.47 -32.83 -23.13
N ILE A 114 6.78 -33.40 -21.96
CA ILE A 114 6.10 -34.60 -21.45
C ILE A 114 4.63 -34.26 -21.14
N ALA A 115 4.35 -33.13 -20.50
CA ALA A 115 2.97 -32.70 -20.27
C ALA A 115 2.20 -32.51 -21.60
N GLU A 116 2.79 -31.86 -22.62
CA GLU A 116 2.21 -31.73 -23.95
C GLU A 116 1.85 -33.10 -24.56
N LEU A 117 2.75 -34.08 -24.44
CA LEU A 117 2.52 -35.45 -24.90
C LEU A 117 1.36 -36.10 -24.12
N LEU A 118 1.40 -36.06 -22.79
CA LEU A 118 0.36 -36.66 -21.95
C LEU A 118 -1.03 -36.08 -22.23
N LEU A 119 -1.13 -34.75 -22.40
CA LEU A 119 -2.40 -34.09 -22.74
C LEU A 119 -2.90 -34.47 -24.14
N LYS A 120 -2.00 -34.68 -25.10
CA LYS A 120 -2.38 -35.19 -26.44
C LYS A 120 -3.05 -36.56 -26.35
N TYR A 121 -2.65 -37.40 -25.40
CA TYR A 121 -3.27 -38.71 -25.13
C TYR A 121 -4.45 -38.66 -24.14
N GLY A 122 -4.92 -37.46 -23.76
CA GLY A 122 -6.11 -37.31 -22.93
C GLY A 122 -5.86 -37.36 -21.42
N ALA A 123 -4.66 -37.00 -20.96
CA ALA A 123 -4.40 -36.84 -19.54
C ALA A 123 -5.33 -35.77 -18.92
N ASP A 124 -5.96 -36.12 -17.81
CA ASP A 124 -6.78 -35.22 -17.01
C ASP A 124 -5.88 -34.41 -16.06
N VAL A 125 -5.86 -33.10 -16.27
CA VAL A 125 -5.06 -32.13 -15.50
C VAL A 125 -5.61 -31.85 -14.10
N ASN A 126 -6.79 -32.38 -13.76
CA ASN A 126 -7.50 -32.09 -12.51
C ASN A 126 -7.68 -33.32 -11.61
N VAL A 127 -7.06 -34.47 -11.94
CA VAL A 127 -7.10 -35.64 -11.05
C VAL A 127 -6.54 -35.24 -9.68
N ALA A 128 -7.24 -35.61 -8.61
CA ALA A 128 -6.80 -35.34 -7.24
C ALA A 128 -6.20 -36.60 -6.62
N ASN A 129 -5.00 -36.48 -6.07
CA ASN A 129 -4.35 -37.57 -5.36
C ASN A 129 -4.97 -37.80 -3.95
N VAL A 130 -4.40 -38.70 -3.13
CA VAL A 130 -4.94 -39.01 -1.80
C VAL A 130 -4.97 -37.81 -0.83
N ASN A 131 -4.14 -36.79 -1.06
CA ASN A 131 -4.13 -35.55 -0.30
C ASN A 131 -5.08 -34.49 -0.88
N GLY A 132 -5.82 -34.83 -1.94
CA GLY A 132 -6.63 -33.89 -2.70
C GLY A 132 -5.81 -32.93 -3.57
N ASP A 133 -4.49 -33.11 -3.65
CA ASP A 133 -3.65 -32.28 -4.50
C ASP A 133 -3.88 -32.66 -5.96
N THR A 134 -4.07 -31.66 -6.82
CA THR A 134 -4.04 -31.83 -8.28
C THR A 134 -2.60 -31.72 -8.81
N PRO A 135 -2.30 -32.04 -10.08
CA PRO A 135 -0.97 -31.80 -10.65
C PRO A 135 -0.50 -30.35 -10.50
N LEU A 136 -1.44 -29.39 -10.53
CA LEU A 136 -1.13 -27.98 -10.30
C LEU A 136 -0.68 -27.72 -8.84
N HIS A 137 -1.28 -28.40 -7.86
CA HIS A 137 -0.87 -28.29 -6.45
C HIS A 137 0.53 -28.87 -6.24
N THR A 138 0.82 -30.07 -6.76
CA THR A 138 2.13 -30.72 -6.55
C THR A 138 3.27 -29.95 -7.21
N LEU A 139 3.02 -29.30 -8.36
CA LEU A 139 3.99 -28.44 -9.04
C LEU A 139 4.31 -27.15 -8.28
N ILE A 140 3.34 -26.57 -7.58
CA ILE A 140 3.49 -25.31 -6.86
C ILE A 140 3.93 -25.53 -5.40
N GLY A 141 3.56 -26.65 -4.78
CA GLY A 141 3.81 -26.98 -3.38
C GLY A 141 5.29 -27.12 -3.01
N GLU A 142 5.56 -27.51 -1.76
CA GLU A 142 6.92 -27.52 -1.17
C GLU A 142 7.90 -28.46 -1.89
N ASN A 143 7.39 -29.49 -2.57
CA ASN A 143 8.18 -30.39 -3.42
C ASN A 143 8.46 -29.80 -4.81
N GLY A 144 7.66 -28.80 -5.22
CA GLY A 144 7.80 -28.00 -6.43
C GLY A 144 8.99 -27.05 -6.34
N ARG A 145 10.08 -27.40 -7.03
CA ARG A 145 11.26 -26.52 -7.15
C ARG A 145 10.94 -25.40 -8.13
N LEU A 146 10.17 -24.41 -7.73
CA LEU A 146 9.86 -23.24 -8.56
C LEU A 146 11.07 -22.32 -8.82
N ASP A 147 12.30 -22.77 -8.50
CA ASP A 147 13.56 -22.01 -8.58
C ASP A 147 14.01 -21.70 -10.01
N THR A 148 13.36 -22.31 -11.00
CA THR A 148 13.73 -22.21 -12.41
C THR A 148 12.58 -21.68 -13.26
N SER A 149 12.86 -20.74 -14.17
CA SER A 149 11.89 -20.12 -15.11
C SER A 149 11.03 -21.14 -15.88
N CYS A 150 11.53 -22.36 -16.05
CA CYS A 150 10.87 -23.43 -16.79
C CYS A 150 9.70 -24.10 -16.03
N ASN A 151 9.66 -24.06 -14.70
CA ASN A 151 8.52 -24.60 -13.95
C ASN A 151 7.31 -23.66 -13.98
N LEU A 152 7.54 -22.34 -14.09
CA LEU A 152 6.47 -21.37 -14.36
C LEU A 152 5.81 -21.64 -15.72
N GLU A 153 6.59 -21.99 -16.75
CA GLU A 153 6.03 -22.32 -18.07
C GLU A 153 5.13 -23.57 -18.04
N LEU A 154 5.47 -24.58 -17.24
CA LEU A 154 4.63 -25.75 -17.07
C LEU A 154 3.33 -25.41 -16.33
N VAL A 155 3.39 -24.61 -15.27
CA VAL A 155 2.19 -24.11 -14.57
C VAL A 155 1.28 -23.33 -15.52
N VAL A 156 1.86 -22.42 -16.30
CA VAL A 156 1.16 -21.65 -17.35
C VAL A 156 0.50 -22.61 -18.35
N TYR A 157 1.24 -23.62 -18.83
CA TYR A 157 0.75 -24.56 -19.82
C TYR A 157 -0.44 -25.39 -19.31
N LEU A 158 -0.38 -25.92 -18.07
CA LEU A 158 -1.50 -26.66 -17.48
C LEU A 158 -2.74 -25.79 -17.29
N LEU A 159 -2.57 -24.54 -16.85
CA LEU A 159 -3.67 -23.58 -16.72
C LEU A 159 -4.32 -23.26 -18.06
N GLU A 160 -3.53 -23.14 -19.14
CA GLU A 160 -4.06 -22.96 -20.50
C GLU A 160 -4.83 -24.18 -21.03
N HIS A 161 -4.58 -25.36 -20.46
CA HIS A 161 -5.22 -26.62 -20.84
C HIS A 161 -6.28 -27.09 -19.83
N GLY A 162 -6.82 -26.17 -19.03
CA GLY A 162 -8.00 -26.43 -18.20
C GLY A 162 -7.72 -26.91 -16.79
N ALA A 163 -6.49 -26.76 -16.28
CA ALA A 163 -6.24 -26.95 -14.85
C ALA A 163 -7.03 -25.93 -14.03
N ASP A 164 -7.75 -26.40 -13.02
CA ASP A 164 -8.56 -25.54 -12.16
C ASP A 164 -7.66 -24.75 -11.21
N VAL A 165 -7.55 -23.46 -11.50
CA VAL A 165 -6.79 -22.47 -10.70
C VAL A 165 -7.34 -22.32 -9.26
N ASN A 166 -8.57 -22.76 -9.02
CA ASN A 166 -9.28 -22.68 -7.75
C ASN A 166 -9.55 -24.05 -7.11
N ALA A 167 -8.95 -25.13 -7.62
CA ALA A 167 -9.05 -26.43 -7.00
C ALA A 167 -8.60 -26.35 -5.52
N VAL A 168 -9.22 -27.16 -4.67
CA VAL A 168 -8.93 -27.20 -3.23
C VAL A 168 -8.46 -28.58 -2.83
N ASN A 169 -7.32 -28.66 -2.15
CA ASN A 169 -6.82 -29.92 -1.60
C ASN A 169 -7.50 -30.28 -0.27
N ALA A 170 -7.11 -31.41 0.35
CA ALA A 170 -7.70 -31.86 1.61
C ALA A 170 -7.44 -30.90 2.80
N LYS A 171 -6.48 -29.98 2.66
CA LYS A 171 -6.23 -28.89 3.63
C LYS A 171 -7.01 -27.61 3.30
N GLY A 172 -7.93 -27.65 2.32
CA GLY A 172 -8.67 -26.47 1.86
C GLY A 172 -7.79 -25.45 1.12
N GLU A 173 -6.56 -25.82 0.77
CA GLU A 173 -5.61 -24.93 0.13
C GLU A 173 -5.84 -24.91 -1.36
N THR A 174 -5.77 -23.72 -1.94
CA THR A 174 -5.75 -23.51 -3.39
C THR A 174 -4.32 -23.42 -3.91
N PRO A 175 -4.09 -23.53 -5.24
CA PRO A 175 -2.79 -23.21 -5.84
C PRO A 175 -2.21 -21.86 -5.38
N LEU A 176 -3.06 -20.86 -5.12
CA LEU A 176 -2.66 -19.55 -4.62
C LEU A 176 -2.15 -19.60 -3.17
N HIS A 177 -2.72 -20.44 -2.30
CA HIS A 177 -2.20 -20.66 -0.93
C HIS A 177 -0.79 -21.27 -0.99
N LEU A 178 -0.59 -22.27 -1.85
CA LEU A 178 0.71 -22.92 -2.01
C LEU A 178 1.75 -21.97 -2.62
N ALA A 179 1.37 -21.16 -3.61
CA ALA A 179 2.27 -20.19 -4.25
C ALA A 179 2.81 -19.15 -3.26
N VAL A 180 1.97 -18.76 -2.30
CA VAL A 180 2.32 -17.85 -1.21
C VAL A 180 3.32 -18.48 -0.23
N ARG A 181 3.21 -19.79 0.02
CA ARG A 181 4.09 -20.53 0.94
C ARG A 181 5.43 -20.90 0.31
N ASN A 182 5.48 -21.01 -1.02
CA ASN A 182 6.71 -21.36 -1.71
C ASN A 182 7.73 -20.20 -1.62
N GLU A 183 8.99 -20.55 -1.37
CA GLU A 183 10.07 -19.60 -1.07
C GLU A 183 10.90 -19.21 -2.31
N SER A 184 10.50 -19.65 -3.51
CA SER A 184 11.29 -19.44 -4.72
C SER A 184 11.28 -18.00 -5.25
N PHE A 185 12.38 -17.59 -5.90
CA PHE A 185 12.63 -16.28 -6.50
C PHE A 185 11.61 -15.82 -7.57
N SER A 186 10.80 -16.73 -8.13
CA SER A 186 9.80 -16.42 -9.18
C SER A 186 8.34 -16.44 -8.71
N THR A 187 8.11 -16.50 -7.40
CA THR A 187 6.78 -16.61 -6.79
C THR A 187 5.93 -15.35 -6.98
N GLU A 188 6.52 -14.15 -7.07
CA GLU A 188 5.80 -12.91 -7.42
C GLU A 188 5.05 -13.02 -8.76
N LYS A 189 5.75 -13.50 -9.81
CA LYS A 189 5.17 -13.64 -11.15
C LYS A 189 4.10 -14.73 -11.18
N LEU A 190 4.31 -15.80 -10.43
CA LEU A 190 3.32 -16.86 -10.30
C LEU A 190 2.03 -16.35 -9.61
N ILE A 191 2.17 -15.65 -8.48
CA ILE A 191 1.03 -15.05 -7.77
C ILE A 191 0.27 -14.09 -8.70
N GLU A 192 1.00 -13.21 -9.39
CA GLU A 192 0.38 -12.28 -10.36
C GLU A 192 -0.36 -13.03 -11.47
N TYR A 193 0.26 -14.06 -12.06
CA TYR A 193 -0.35 -14.86 -13.12
C TYR A 193 -1.60 -15.63 -12.64
N LEU A 194 -1.54 -16.27 -11.46
CA LEU A 194 -2.69 -16.98 -10.88
C LEU A 194 -3.87 -16.02 -10.66
N LEU A 195 -3.61 -14.83 -10.11
CA LEU A 195 -4.65 -13.80 -9.91
C LEU A 195 -5.22 -13.31 -11.24
N GLU A 196 -4.39 -13.17 -12.29
CA GLU A 196 -4.83 -12.80 -13.64
C GLU A 196 -5.67 -13.89 -14.31
N ARG A 197 -5.41 -15.17 -14.00
CA ARG A 197 -6.21 -16.31 -14.45
C ARG A 197 -7.46 -16.58 -13.60
N GLY A 198 -7.77 -15.71 -12.63
CA GLY A 198 -9.00 -15.78 -11.85
C GLY A 198 -8.91 -16.65 -10.60
N ALA A 199 -7.71 -16.81 -10.03
CA ALA A 199 -7.55 -17.35 -8.68
C ALA A 199 -8.33 -16.47 -7.68
N LYS A 200 -9.15 -17.12 -6.85
CA LYS A 200 -9.93 -16.49 -5.79
C LYS A 200 -9.03 -16.25 -4.57
N ASP A 201 -8.93 -15.00 -4.17
CA ASP A 201 -8.14 -14.49 -3.03
C ASP A 201 -8.87 -14.61 -1.67
N GLU A 202 -10.15 -14.99 -1.68
CA GLU A 202 -11.01 -15.11 -0.50
C GLU A 202 -11.27 -16.55 -0.03
N VAL A 203 -10.75 -17.55 -0.76
CA VAL A 203 -10.87 -18.95 -0.32
C VAL A 203 -10.08 -19.13 0.97
N VAL A 204 -10.65 -19.87 1.92
CA VAL A 204 -10.03 -20.15 3.22
C VAL A 204 -9.57 -21.60 3.31
N ASP A 205 -8.40 -21.82 3.90
CA ASP A 205 -7.89 -23.15 4.22
C ASP A 205 -8.62 -23.77 5.45
N VAL A 206 -8.19 -24.96 5.88
CA VAL A 206 -8.74 -25.63 7.09
C VAL A 206 -8.55 -24.83 8.38
N ASN A 207 -7.60 -23.90 8.42
CA ASN A 207 -7.39 -22.99 9.55
C ASN A 207 -8.25 -21.74 9.44
N GLY A 208 -9.01 -21.59 8.34
CA GLY A 208 -9.80 -20.41 8.03
C GLY A 208 -8.97 -19.24 7.53
N ASP A 209 -7.72 -19.46 7.11
CA ASP A 209 -6.83 -18.43 6.58
C ASP A 209 -6.98 -18.32 5.07
N THR A 210 -7.09 -17.10 4.55
CA THR A 210 -6.99 -16.85 3.09
C THR A 210 -5.51 -16.82 2.66
N PRO A 211 -5.19 -16.86 1.34
CA PRO A 211 -3.80 -16.77 0.89
C PRO A 211 -3.08 -15.52 1.41
N LEU A 212 -3.80 -14.41 1.59
CA LEU A 212 -3.22 -13.20 2.18
C LEU A 212 -2.87 -13.39 3.66
N HIS A 213 -3.66 -14.12 4.43
CA HIS A 213 -3.37 -14.41 5.84
C HIS A 213 -2.15 -15.35 5.96
N VAL A 214 -2.04 -16.35 5.09
CA VAL A 214 -0.88 -17.27 5.04
C VAL A 214 0.44 -16.50 4.81
N LEU A 215 0.44 -15.41 4.01
CA LEU A 215 1.63 -14.58 3.82
C LEU A 215 2.19 -14.02 5.14
N TYR A 216 1.32 -13.62 6.07
CA TYR A 216 1.76 -13.03 7.35
C TYR A 216 2.35 -14.05 8.32
N GLN A 217 2.09 -15.34 8.12
CA GLN A 217 2.63 -16.43 8.92
C GLN A 217 4.05 -16.83 8.48
N GLN A 218 4.50 -16.37 7.31
CA GLN A 218 5.84 -16.64 6.78
C GLN A 218 6.89 -15.73 7.42
N ASP A 219 7.97 -16.30 7.96
CA ASP A 219 9.02 -15.55 8.68
C ASP A 219 10.10 -14.93 7.75
N LYS A 220 10.11 -15.25 6.44
CA LYS A 220 11.28 -15.01 5.55
C LYS A 220 11.23 -13.76 4.66
N LEU A 221 12.37 -13.36 4.06
CA LEU A 221 12.64 -12.04 3.44
C LEU A 221 11.75 -11.63 2.25
N CYS A 222 11.15 -12.57 1.50
CA CYS A 222 10.44 -12.29 0.24
C CYS A 222 9.02 -11.72 0.42
N THR A 223 8.51 -11.64 1.65
CA THR A 223 7.08 -11.37 1.92
C THR A 223 6.63 -9.95 1.53
N CYS A 224 7.48 -8.93 1.61
CA CYS A 224 7.07 -7.55 1.30
C CYS A 224 6.67 -7.35 -0.17
N ASN A 225 7.34 -8.02 -1.11
CA ASN A 225 6.97 -7.93 -2.52
C ASN A 225 5.72 -8.75 -2.84
N HIS A 226 5.58 -9.96 -2.27
CA HIS A 226 4.36 -10.77 -2.38
C HIS A 226 3.15 -10.01 -1.87
N LEU A 227 3.25 -9.40 -0.68
CA LEU A 227 2.23 -8.52 -0.15
C LEU A 227 1.95 -7.37 -1.12
N ARG A 228 2.95 -6.70 -1.69
CA ARG A 228 2.70 -5.61 -2.66
C ARG A 228 2.01 -6.07 -3.94
N VAL A 229 2.29 -7.27 -4.45
CA VAL A 229 1.61 -7.84 -5.63
C VAL A 229 0.18 -8.22 -5.26
N PHE A 230 0.00 -8.93 -4.16
CA PHE A 230 -1.30 -9.35 -3.64
C PHE A 230 -2.19 -8.14 -3.38
N LEU A 231 -1.70 -7.15 -2.62
CA LEU A 231 -2.42 -5.91 -2.32
C LEU A 231 -2.74 -5.09 -3.56
N ARG A 232 -1.94 -5.18 -4.63
CA ARG A 232 -2.21 -4.49 -5.89
C ARG A 232 -3.42 -5.08 -6.62
N LYS A 233 -3.59 -6.41 -6.58
CA LYS A 233 -4.57 -7.17 -7.38
C LYS A 233 -5.76 -7.69 -6.56
N CYS A 234 -5.65 -7.71 -5.23
CA CYS A 234 -6.67 -8.20 -4.30
C CYS A 234 -7.97 -7.40 -4.42
N ARG A 235 -9.10 -8.11 -4.41
CA ARG A 235 -10.44 -7.52 -4.56
C ARG A 235 -11.06 -7.13 -3.22
N ASN A 236 -10.71 -7.84 -2.15
CA ASN A 236 -11.27 -7.60 -0.81
C ASN A 236 -10.17 -7.53 0.26
N ILE A 237 -9.81 -6.30 0.63
CA ILE A 237 -8.78 -6.03 1.64
C ILE A 237 -9.23 -6.32 3.08
N ASN A 238 -10.54 -6.54 3.29
CA ASN A 238 -11.17 -6.71 4.59
C ASN A 238 -11.67 -8.14 4.83
N SER A 239 -11.19 -9.12 4.05
CA SER A 239 -11.41 -10.53 4.35
C SER A 239 -10.89 -10.86 5.75
N THR A 240 -11.58 -11.73 6.48
CA THR A 240 -11.17 -12.13 7.83
C THR A 240 -10.83 -13.60 7.88
N ASN A 241 -9.83 -13.96 8.68
CA ASN A 241 -9.55 -15.37 8.98
C ASN A 241 -10.53 -15.95 10.02
N SER A 242 -10.30 -17.20 10.45
CA SER A 242 -11.08 -17.87 11.51
C SER A 242 -11.11 -17.12 12.84
N LYS A 243 -10.10 -16.29 13.12
CA LYS A 243 -10.00 -15.45 14.31
C LYS A 243 -10.65 -14.08 14.11
N GLY A 244 -11.33 -13.83 13.00
CA GLY A 244 -11.92 -12.54 12.67
C GLY A 244 -10.89 -11.46 12.31
N GLU A 245 -9.61 -11.81 12.18
CA GLU A 245 -8.54 -10.86 11.93
C GLU A 245 -8.52 -10.48 10.45
N THR A 246 -8.43 -9.18 10.16
CA THR A 246 -8.17 -8.69 8.80
C THR A 246 -6.66 -8.71 8.49
N PRO A 247 -6.24 -8.58 7.23
CA PRO A 247 -4.83 -8.34 6.87
C PRO A 247 -4.21 -7.18 7.65
N LEU A 248 -5.01 -6.16 7.97
CA LEU A 248 -4.55 -5.03 8.77
C LEU A 248 -4.30 -5.41 10.24
N HIS A 249 -5.13 -6.26 10.86
CA HIS A 249 -4.87 -6.83 12.19
C HIS A 249 -3.56 -7.61 12.20
N LEU A 250 -3.33 -8.48 11.21
CA LEU A 250 -2.09 -9.26 11.12
C LEU A 250 -0.86 -8.38 10.91
N THR A 251 -1.00 -7.31 10.12
CA THR A 251 0.07 -6.33 9.87
C THR A 251 0.50 -5.64 11.16
N VAL A 252 -0.45 -5.19 11.97
CA VAL A 252 -0.14 -4.49 13.22
C VAL A 252 0.26 -5.44 14.35
N ARG A 253 -0.11 -6.72 14.30
CA ARG A 253 0.36 -7.71 15.28
C ARG A 253 1.80 -8.13 15.02
N ASN A 254 2.20 -8.25 13.75
CA ASN A 254 3.54 -8.69 13.39
C ASN A 254 4.54 -7.53 13.30
N LYS A 255 5.56 -7.53 14.16
CA LYS A 255 6.63 -6.51 14.21
C LYS A 255 7.31 -6.26 12.86
N LYS A 256 7.52 -7.29 12.05
CA LYS A 256 8.21 -7.17 10.76
C LYS A 256 7.37 -6.43 9.72
N TYR A 257 6.05 -6.63 9.75
CA TYR A 257 5.10 -6.06 8.80
C TYR A 257 4.48 -4.75 9.28
N CYS A 258 4.58 -4.44 10.57
CA CYS A 258 4.09 -3.21 11.18
C CYS A 258 4.95 -1.99 10.79
N GLN A 259 4.97 -1.68 9.50
CA GLN A 259 5.65 -0.54 8.91
C GLN A 259 4.60 0.40 8.35
N LEU A 260 4.77 1.69 8.62
CA LEU A 260 3.86 2.74 8.14
C LEU A 260 3.56 2.67 6.62
N PRO A 261 4.51 2.38 5.71
CA PRO A 261 4.19 2.29 4.27
C PRO A 261 3.23 1.16 3.91
N LEU A 262 3.32 0.00 4.57
CA LEU A 262 2.45 -1.15 4.30
C LEU A 262 1.06 -0.92 4.88
N ILE A 263 0.99 -0.40 6.11
CA ILE A 263 -0.27 -0.01 6.76
C ILE A 263 -0.97 1.07 5.94
N LYS A 264 -0.22 2.05 5.43
CA LYS A 264 -0.77 3.04 4.51
C LYS A 264 -1.31 2.41 3.24
N LEU A 265 -0.56 1.50 2.60
CA LEU A 265 -1.04 0.84 1.39
C LEU A 265 -2.37 0.10 1.63
N LEU A 266 -2.51 -0.57 2.79
CA LEU A 266 -3.75 -1.21 3.19
C LEU A 266 -4.88 -0.20 3.37
N VAL A 267 -4.63 0.86 4.14
CA VAL A 267 -5.60 1.94 4.38
C VAL A 267 -5.99 2.62 3.06
N ASP A 268 -5.03 2.96 2.20
CA ASP A 268 -5.24 3.55 0.86
C ASP A 268 -6.10 2.66 -0.05
N ARG A 269 -6.13 1.34 0.20
CA ARG A 269 -6.97 0.36 -0.51
C ARG A 269 -8.31 0.09 0.16
N GLY A 270 -8.66 0.82 1.23
CA GLY A 270 -9.93 0.69 1.93
C GLY A 270 -9.93 -0.29 3.09
N ALA A 271 -8.78 -0.57 3.70
CA ALA A 271 -8.72 -1.39 4.90
C ALA A 271 -9.49 -0.73 6.07
N ASP A 272 -10.36 -1.52 6.70
CA ASP A 272 -11.19 -1.08 7.81
C ASP A 272 -10.41 -1.20 9.13
N VAL A 273 -10.02 -0.03 9.64
CA VAL A 273 -9.30 0.13 10.92
C VAL A 273 -10.21 -0.13 12.12
N GLY A 274 -11.52 0.11 11.97
CA GLY A 274 -12.50 -0.02 13.04
C GLY A 274 -13.09 -1.43 13.18
N ARG A 275 -12.74 -2.33 12.26
CA ARG A 275 -13.20 -3.71 12.32
C ARG A 275 -12.65 -4.40 13.57
N GLU A 276 -13.51 -5.13 14.24
CA GLU A 276 -13.16 -5.93 15.40
C GLU A 276 -12.91 -7.37 14.97
N ASP A 277 -11.91 -8.00 15.58
CA ASP A 277 -11.67 -9.42 15.45
C ASP A 277 -12.59 -10.26 16.36
N ALA A 278 -12.39 -11.58 16.39
CA ALA A 278 -13.23 -12.48 17.21
C ALA A 278 -13.09 -12.24 18.73
N LEU A 279 -12.07 -11.51 19.18
CA LEU A 279 -11.89 -11.12 20.58
C LEU A 279 -12.56 -9.77 20.89
N GLY A 280 -13.15 -9.10 19.89
CA GLY A 280 -13.66 -7.74 20.00
C GLY A 280 -12.55 -6.69 19.99
N GLU A 281 -11.33 -7.05 19.62
CA GLU A 281 -10.20 -6.13 19.54
C GLU A 281 -10.23 -5.45 18.16
N ASN A 282 -10.26 -4.12 18.12
CA ASN A 282 -10.03 -3.39 16.87
C ASN A 282 -8.53 -3.32 16.55
N VAL A 283 -8.19 -2.82 15.35
CA VAL A 283 -6.79 -2.77 14.88
C VAL A 283 -5.88 -1.96 15.82
N TYR A 284 -6.36 -0.86 16.40
CA TYR A 284 -5.57 -0.07 17.35
C TYR A 284 -5.31 -0.82 18.65
N GLN A 285 -6.32 -1.50 19.20
CA GLN A 285 -6.17 -2.32 20.39
C GLN A 285 -5.22 -3.50 20.14
N ALA A 286 -5.32 -4.14 18.98
CA ALA A 286 -4.40 -5.19 18.55
C ALA A 286 -2.95 -4.68 18.43
N TYR A 287 -2.74 -3.46 17.91
CA TYR A 287 -1.44 -2.81 17.87
C TYR A 287 -0.88 -2.56 19.28
N CYS A 288 -1.65 -1.93 20.17
CA CYS A 288 -1.20 -1.63 21.52
C CYS A 288 -0.83 -2.89 22.30
N LYS A 289 -1.62 -3.95 22.16
CA LYS A 289 -1.34 -5.24 22.77
C LYS A 289 -0.03 -5.84 22.25
N ALA A 290 0.16 -5.86 20.93
CA ALA A 290 1.36 -6.40 20.33
C ALA A 290 2.63 -5.57 20.63
N VAL A 291 2.49 -4.29 20.96
CA VAL A 291 3.57 -3.46 21.52
C VAL A 291 3.83 -3.79 22.98
N SER A 292 2.79 -4.01 23.79
CA SER A 292 2.96 -4.35 25.21
C SER A 292 3.56 -5.74 25.45
N GLU A 293 3.36 -6.67 24.50
CA GLU A 293 3.86 -8.05 24.59
C GLU A 293 5.33 -8.20 24.13
N ASP A 294 5.87 -7.26 23.34
CA ASP A 294 7.28 -7.26 22.92
C ASP A 294 8.01 -6.06 23.50
N GLU A 295 8.83 -6.30 24.54
CA GLU A 295 9.64 -5.27 25.20
C GLU A 295 10.59 -4.53 24.25
N ASN A 296 10.95 -5.14 23.11
CA ASN A 296 11.82 -4.53 22.10
C ASN A 296 11.04 -3.81 21.00
N ARG A 297 9.71 -3.69 21.10
CA ARG A 297 8.86 -3.02 20.13
C ARG A 297 8.49 -1.63 20.64
N ARG A 298 9.01 -0.62 19.95
CA ARG A 298 8.69 0.78 20.27
C ARG A 298 7.31 1.15 19.75
N ARG A 299 6.63 2.02 20.50
CA ARG A 299 5.42 2.69 20.00
C ARG A 299 5.83 3.62 18.88
N GLU A 300 5.12 3.55 17.77
CA GLU A 300 5.22 4.49 16.67
C GLU A 300 4.04 5.45 16.81
N PRO A 301 4.24 6.68 17.32
CA PRO A 301 3.16 7.64 17.56
C PRO A 301 2.31 7.91 16.31
N MET A 302 2.92 7.76 15.14
CA MET A 302 2.31 7.95 13.83
C MET A 302 1.33 6.83 13.46
N LEU A 303 1.64 5.59 13.85
CA LEU A 303 0.70 4.48 13.73
C LEU A 303 -0.43 4.63 14.73
N GLU A 304 -0.14 5.12 15.94
CA GLU A 304 -1.20 5.40 16.91
C GLU A 304 -2.20 6.42 16.37
N VAL A 305 -1.74 7.51 15.75
CA VAL A 305 -2.65 8.48 15.10
C VAL A 305 -3.46 7.83 13.98
N LEU A 306 -2.81 7.06 13.10
CA LEU A 306 -3.45 6.42 11.96
C LEU A 306 -4.50 5.38 12.38
N LEU A 307 -4.23 4.66 13.48
CA LEU A 307 -5.06 3.55 13.95
C LEU A 307 -6.13 3.98 14.98
N ARG A 308 -5.88 5.01 15.81
CA ARG A 308 -6.81 5.50 16.84
C ARG A 308 -8.04 6.17 16.29
N SER A 309 -7.93 6.79 15.13
CA SER A 309 -8.87 7.84 14.76
C SER A 309 -10.33 7.35 14.76
N ASP A 310 -11.19 8.06 15.50
CA ASP A 310 -12.66 8.00 15.35
C ASP A 310 -13.13 8.56 13.98
N GLU A 311 -12.21 8.79 13.05
CA GLU A 311 -12.41 9.28 11.68
C GLU A 311 -12.81 8.16 10.70
N ARG A 312 -13.58 7.18 11.20
CA ARG A 312 -13.90 5.84 10.67
C ARG A 312 -14.64 5.78 9.31
N ARG A 313 -14.59 6.79 8.44
CA ARG A 313 -15.38 6.74 7.18
C ARG A 313 -14.75 7.28 5.91
N TYR A 314 -13.67 8.05 5.96
CA TYR A 314 -13.02 8.51 4.73
C TYR A 314 -11.51 8.61 4.95
N MET A 315 -10.71 7.88 4.16
CA MET A 315 -9.23 7.92 4.07
C MET A 315 -8.64 9.30 3.69
N ASN A 316 -9.37 10.40 3.91
CA ASN A 316 -9.03 11.77 3.55
C ASN A 316 -9.43 12.78 4.65
N SER A 317 -9.70 12.37 5.90
CA SER A 317 -10.50 13.19 6.84
C SER A 317 -9.71 14.16 7.73
N SER A 318 -8.46 13.84 8.10
CA SER A 318 -7.64 14.70 8.95
C SER A 318 -6.52 15.39 8.20
N LEU A 319 -6.42 16.69 8.45
CA LEU A 319 -5.34 17.52 7.95
C LEU A 319 -3.97 17.00 8.42
N HIS A 320 -3.88 16.44 9.63
CA HIS A 320 -2.64 15.83 10.16
C HIS A 320 -2.13 14.68 9.29
N VAL A 321 -3.03 13.76 8.91
CA VAL A 321 -2.69 12.57 8.11
C VAL A 321 -2.32 12.97 6.68
N ALA A 322 -3.08 13.90 6.09
CA ALA A 322 -2.78 14.41 4.75
C ALA A 322 -1.42 15.14 4.71
N SER A 323 -1.12 15.91 5.76
CA SER A 323 0.15 16.61 5.93
C SER A 323 1.31 15.65 6.09
N LEU A 324 1.15 14.63 6.94
CA LEU A 324 2.16 13.59 7.15
C LEU A 324 2.59 12.92 5.85
N PHE A 325 1.62 12.53 5.02
CA PHE A 325 1.92 11.80 3.79
C PHE A 325 2.30 12.70 2.61
N HIS A 326 2.47 13.99 2.87
CA HIS A 326 2.76 15.01 1.87
C HIS A 326 1.79 14.94 0.68
N ASN A 327 0.49 14.72 0.95
CA ASN A 327 -0.53 14.70 -0.09
C ASN A 327 -1.08 16.11 -0.31
N VAL A 328 -0.43 16.85 -1.22
CA VAL A 328 -0.74 18.25 -1.54
C VAL A 328 -2.22 18.44 -1.86
N ASP A 329 -2.81 17.55 -2.68
CA ASP A 329 -4.20 17.67 -3.11
C ASP A 329 -5.18 17.47 -1.95
N SER A 330 -4.93 16.51 -1.07
CA SER A 330 -5.77 16.26 0.11
C SER A 330 -5.66 17.39 1.12
N VAL A 331 -4.44 17.86 1.41
CA VAL A 331 -4.20 19.01 2.31
C VAL A 331 -4.93 20.25 1.79
N HIS A 332 -4.75 20.58 0.50
CA HIS A 332 -5.38 21.74 -0.12
C HIS A 332 -6.91 21.65 -0.11
N ARG A 333 -7.46 20.48 -0.40
CA ARG A 333 -8.91 20.24 -0.34
C ARG A 333 -9.47 20.42 1.08
N LEU A 334 -8.79 19.89 2.08
CA LEU A 334 -9.22 19.97 3.49
C LEU A 334 -9.18 21.41 4.02
N LEU A 335 -8.09 22.13 3.74
CA LEU A 335 -7.95 23.54 4.11
C LEU A 335 -9.03 24.42 3.47
N ARG A 336 -9.34 24.23 2.18
CA ARG A 336 -10.44 24.93 1.50
C ARG A 336 -11.79 24.64 2.12
N ARG A 337 -12.02 23.39 2.55
CA ARG A 337 -13.22 22.98 3.30
C ARG A 337 -13.23 23.48 4.75
N GLY A 338 -12.24 24.27 5.15
CA GLY A 338 -12.21 24.94 6.43
C GLY A 338 -11.70 24.09 7.58
N ALA A 339 -10.92 23.04 7.30
CA ALA A 339 -10.11 22.38 8.32
C ALA A 339 -9.29 23.44 9.08
N ASP A 340 -9.18 23.27 10.39
CA ASP A 340 -8.34 24.13 11.20
C ASP A 340 -6.87 23.74 10.98
N VAL A 341 -6.09 24.69 10.50
CA VAL A 341 -4.67 24.53 10.18
C VAL A 341 -3.81 24.31 11.43
N ASN A 342 -4.31 24.75 12.60
CA ASN A 342 -3.64 24.69 13.90
C ASN A 342 -4.31 23.73 14.88
N ALA A 343 -5.26 22.90 14.41
CA ALA A 343 -5.82 21.84 15.24
C ALA A 343 -4.68 20.97 15.78
N THR A 344 -4.78 20.54 17.03
CA THR A 344 -3.81 19.60 17.60
C THR A 344 -4.38 18.19 17.61
N ALA A 345 -3.53 17.21 17.28
CA ALA A 345 -3.85 15.80 17.49
C ALA A 345 -3.84 15.45 18.99
N ASP A 346 -4.25 14.24 19.37
CA ASP A 346 -4.28 13.77 20.77
C ASP A 346 -2.94 13.89 21.50
N PHE A 347 -1.83 13.89 20.76
CA PHE A 347 -0.47 14.07 21.27
C PHE A 347 -0.02 15.54 21.37
N GLY A 348 -0.89 16.48 21.01
CA GLY A 348 -0.61 17.90 21.03
C GLY A 348 0.16 18.43 19.81
N PHE A 349 0.29 17.66 18.73
CA PHE A 349 1.03 18.06 17.52
C PHE A 349 0.12 18.64 16.43
N SER A 350 0.56 19.71 15.78
CA SER A 350 -0.17 20.39 14.69
C SER A 350 0.07 19.73 13.32
N PRO A 351 -0.76 19.98 12.29
CA PRO A 351 -0.53 19.49 10.94
C PRO A 351 0.80 19.93 10.34
N LEU A 352 1.31 21.11 10.72
CA LEU A 352 2.62 21.60 10.30
C LEU A 352 3.75 20.74 10.86
N PHE A 353 3.62 20.26 12.11
CA PHE A 353 4.54 19.28 12.67
C PHE A 353 4.58 18.00 11.83
N TYR A 354 3.42 17.43 11.53
CA TYR A 354 3.35 16.20 10.73
C TYR A 354 3.93 16.38 9.32
N ALA A 355 3.78 17.56 8.71
CA ALA A 355 4.37 17.85 7.40
C ALA A 355 5.91 17.84 7.41
N LEU A 356 6.55 18.12 8.54
CA LEU A 356 8.02 18.16 8.66
C LEU A 356 8.66 16.78 8.88
N ILE A 357 7.86 15.73 9.13
CA ILE A 357 8.39 14.40 9.39
C ILE A 357 8.76 13.74 8.06
N GLU A 358 10.04 13.37 7.90
CA GLU A 358 10.54 12.66 6.73
C GLU A 358 10.49 11.12 6.94
N HIS A 359 10.22 10.37 5.88
CA HIS A 359 10.34 8.92 5.88
C HIS A 359 11.68 8.50 5.27
N GLU A 360 12.45 7.63 5.95
CA GLU A 360 13.77 7.13 5.50
C GLU A 360 13.77 6.53 4.07
N TYR A 361 12.59 6.22 3.52
CA TYR A 361 12.41 5.61 2.20
C TYR A 361 11.84 6.54 1.11
N ARG A 362 11.68 7.86 1.33
CA ARG A 362 10.98 8.77 0.39
C ARG A 362 11.69 10.09 0.07
N ARG A 363 12.94 10.03 -0.40
CA ARG A 363 13.63 11.21 -0.98
C ARG A 363 12.94 11.77 -2.23
N ASP A 364 12.09 10.99 -2.88
CA ASP A 364 11.32 11.36 -4.07
C ASP A 364 10.19 12.36 -3.80
N LYS A 365 9.74 12.51 -2.53
CA LYS A 365 8.60 13.35 -2.15
C LYS A 365 8.93 14.72 -1.56
N ILE A 366 10.19 15.15 -1.67
CA ILE A 366 10.65 16.40 -1.05
C ILE A 366 9.94 17.64 -1.63
N VAL A 367 9.54 17.58 -2.89
CA VAL A 367 8.80 18.65 -3.57
C VAL A 367 7.39 18.78 -3.01
N GLU A 368 6.72 17.66 -2.77
CA GLU A 368 5.40 17.60 -2.17
C GLU A 368 5.43 18.03 -0.71
N MET A 369 6.45 17.61 0.05
CA MET A 369 6.64 18.08 1.43
C MET A 369 6.77 19.59 1.48
N ARG A 370 7.66 20.18 0.67
CA ARG A 370 7.81 21.64 0.56
C ARG A 370 6.48 22.32 0.19
N SER A 371 5.72 21.72 -0.72
CA SER A 371 4.43 22.24 -1.16
C SER A 371 3.39 22.20 -0.05
N VAL A 372 3.33 21.12 0.73
CA VAL A 372 2.45 21.00 1.91
C VAL A 372 2.84 22.00 2.99
N VAL A 373 4.12 22.11 3.34
CA VAL A 373 4.61 23.09 4.33
C VAL A 373 4.25 24.50 3.91
N LYS A 374 4.57 24.88 2.66
CA LYS A 374 4.20 26.19 2.10
C LYS A 374 2.70 26.44 2.20
N LEU A 375 1.89 25.45 1.80
CA LEU A 375 0.44 25.56 1.80
C LEU A 375 -0.13 25.73 3.21
N LEU A 376 0.35 24.98 4.20
CA LEU A 376 -0.07 25.14 5.59
C LEU A 376 0.27 26.55 6.11
N LEU A 377 1.48 27.05 5.81
CA LEU A 377 1.89 28.42 6.17
C LEU A 377 1.04 29.48 5.46
N ASP A 378 0.72 29.30 4.18
CA ASP A 378 -0.16 30.21 3.44
C ASP A 378 -1.57 30.28 4.06
N TYR A 379 -2.03 29.19 4.70
CA TYR A 379 -3.28 29.14 5.46
C TYR A 379 -3.16 29.59 6.93
N GLY A 380 -1.98 30.00 7.38
CA GLY A 380 -1.76 30.57 8.72
C GLY A 380 -1.38 29.54 9.78
N ALA A 381 -0.64 28.49 9.40
CA ALA A 381 -0.10 27.54 10.35
C ALA A 381 0.82 28.21 11.38
N ASP A 382 0.67 27.87 12.66
CA ASP A 382 1.49 28.35 13.75
C ASP A 382 2.89 27.75 13.67
N VAL A 383 3.87 28.62 13.46
CA VAL A 383 5.29 28.28 13.34
C VAL A 383 5.99 28.14 14.69
N ASP A 384 5.39 28.63 15.77
CA ASP A 384 5.94 28.56 17.13
C ASP A 384 5.14 27.62 18.04
N HIS A 385 4.37 26.70 17.43
CA HIS A 385 3.60 25.69 18.15
C HIS A 385 4.49 24.96 19.17
N GLN A 386 4.17 25.12 20.46
CA GLN A 386 4.97 24.57 21.55
C GLN A 386 4.58 23.11 21.83
N PHE A 387 5.58 22.25 22.00
CA PHE A 387 5.36 20.85 22.31
C PHE A 387 5.09 20.70 23.82
N ALA A 388 3.92 20.17 24.16
CA ALA A 388 3.56 19.95 25.56
C ALA A 388 4.48 18.93 26.25
N HIS A 389 4.99 17.94 25.51
CA HIS A 389 5.81 16.83 26.02
C HIS A 389 7.03 16.63 25.10
N SER A 390 8.18 17.21 25.45
CA SER A 390 9.44 17.03 24.72
C SER A 390 9.87 15.56 24.63
N ASP A 391 9.48 14.75 25.60
CA ASP A 391 9.85 13.33 25.67
C ASP A 391 9.18 12.50 24.56
N LEU A 392 8.02 12.92 24.05
CA LEU A 392 7.37 12.26 22.91
C LEU A 392 8.12 12.44 21.60
N LEU A 393 8.94 13.51 21.46
CA LEU A 393 9.81 13.67 20.29
C LEU A 393 10.81 12.51 20.22
N LEU A 394 11.38 12.09 21.35
CA LEU A 394 12.32 10.96 21.40
C LEU A 394 11.65 9.67 20.87
N ASP A 395 10.41 9.39 21.28
CA ASP A 395 9.65 8.21 20.87
C ASP A 395 9.15 8.24 19.41
N THR A 396 9.04 9.42 18.76
CA THR A 396 8.66 9.52 17.33
C THR A 396 9.75 9.03 16.35
N GLY A 397 10.82 8.42 16.85
CA GLY A 397 12.00 8.08 16.04
C GLY A 397 12.97 9.25 15.89
N MET A 398 12.71 10.39 16.57
CA MET A 398 13.62 11.53 16.54
C MET A 398 14.85 11.35 17.46
N GLU A 399 15.04 10.20 18.11
CA GLU A 399 16.28 9.85 18.86
C GLU A 399 17.57 10.03 18.04
N ARG A 400 17.51 9.90 16.70
CA ARG A 400 18.65 10.16 15.80
C ARG A 400 18.90 11.65 15.50
N TYR A 401 18.10 12.56 16.06
CA TYR A 401 18.03 13.98 15.70
C TYR A 401 18.62 14.91 16.75
N GLY A 402 19.35 14.38 17.73
CA GLY A 402 20.13 15.23 18.62
C GLY A 402 20.55 14.56 19.92
N HIS A 403 21.57 13.70 19.87
CA HIS A 403 22.29 13.32 21.10
C HIS A 403 22.91 14.53 21.84
N GLN A 404 22.93 15.72 21.22
CA GLN A 404 23.45 16.96 21.82
C GLN A 404 22.40 18.04 22.12
N TYR A 405 21.19 18.03 21.51
CA TYR A 405 20.22 19.14 21.62
C TYR A 405 18.74 18.71 21.79
N ALA A 406 18.43 17.42 21.91
CA ALA A 406 17.05 16.94 22.02
C ALA A 406 16.30 17.46 23.28
N HIS A 407 17.02 17.90 24.31
CA HIS A 407 16.44 18.53 25.50
C HIS A 407 16.09 20.03 25.32
N GLU A 408 16.44 20.63 24.17
CA GLU A 408 16.28 22.09 23.93
C GLU A 408 15.24 22.43 22.86
N VAL A 409 14.69 21.47 22.11
CA VAL A 409 13.68 21.73 21.07
C VAL A 409 12.27 21.71 21.66
N CYS A 410 11.74 22.90 21.93
CA CYS A 410 10.42 23.13 22.53
C CYS A 410 9.37 23.63 21.54
N SER A 411 9.76 24.08 20.33
CA SER A 411 8.82 24.53 19.29
C SER A 411 9.21 24.09 17.88
N LEU A 412 8.24 24.21 16.95
CA LEU A 412 8.46 23.98 15.52
C LEU A 412 9.57 24.84 14.93
N MET A 413 9.76 26.05 15.46
CA MET A 413 10.76 26.98 14.97
C MET A 413 12.18 26.57 15.38
N GLU A 414 12.35 26.07 16.60
CA GLU A 414 13.61 25.47 17.06
C GLU A 414 13.90 24.19 16.25
N LEU A 415 12.88 23.37 15.94
CA LEU A 415 13.05 22.20 15.07
C LEU A 415 13.54 22.58 13.66
N ALA A 416 12.99 23.65 13.07
CA ALA A 416 13.47 24.22 11.80
C ALA A 416 14.87 24.86 11.90
N GLU A 417 15.31 25.25 13.09
CA GLU A 417 16.67 25.74 13.32
C GLU A 417 17.69 24.60 13.36
N TYR A 418 17.44 23.53 14.12
CA TYR A 418 18.50 22.54 14.40
C TYR A 418 18.68 21.46 13.32
N GLY A 419 17.70 21.20 12.47
CA GLY A 419 17.84 20.19 11.42
C GLY A 419 16.82 19.06 11.51
N THR A 420 16.31 18.60 10.37
CA THR A 420 15.81 17.23 10.21
C THR A 420 16.90 16.37 9.58
N ASN A 421 17.44 15.39 10.31
CA ASN A 421 18.40 14.43 9.78
C ASN A 421 17.76 13.60 8.65
N GLY A 422 18.42 13.52 7.49
CA GLY A 422 17.94 12.79 6.30
C GLY A 422 17.88 13.63 5.02
N MET A 423 17.62 14.93 5.17
CA MET A 423 17.58 15.88 4.06
C MET A 423 18.99 16.33 3.66
N CYS A 424 19.24 16.50 2.37
CA CYS A 424 20.44 17.19 1.94
C CYS A 424 20.37 18.67 2.36
N HIS A 425 21.52 19.31 2.59
CA HIS A 425 21.61 20.68 3.08
C HIS A 425 20.79 21.68 2.24
N GLU A 426 20.73 21.49 0.92
CA GLU A 426 19.95 22.34 0.00
C GLU A 426 18.43 22.16 0.15
N ASP A 427 17.96 20.93 0.37
CA ASP A 427 16.53 20.69 0.55
C ASP A 427 16.01 21.26 1.86
N TYR A 428 16.83 21.13 2.90
CA TYR A 428 16.53 21.66 4.20
C TYR A 428 16.54 23.20 4.20
N LYS A 429 17.48 23.82 3.49
CA LYS A 429 17.53 25.27 3.27
C LYS A 429 16.26 25.79 2.60
N ALA A 430 15.72 25.06 1.63
CA ALA A 430 14.48 25.44 0.95
C ALA A 430 13.24 25.40 1.87
N VAL A 431 13.13 24.40 2.76
CA VAL A 431 12.04 24.33 3.74
C VAL A 431 12.15 25.45 4.76
N ARG A 432 13.35 25.67 5.34
CA ARG A 432 13.61 26.81 6.26
C ARG A 432 13.22 28.15 5.64
N TYR A 433 13.44 28.33 4.35
CA TYR A 433 13.11 29.56 3.64
C TYR A 433 11.61 29.87 3.66
N HIS A 434 10.74 28.85 3.67
CA HIS A 434 9.29 29.06 3.82
C HIS A 434 8.92 29.54 5.23
N PHE A 435 9.49 28.96 6.28
CA PHE A 435 9.30 29.40 7.67
C PHE A 435 9.76 30.84 7.86
N PHE A 436 10.97 31.17 7.39
CA PHE A 436 11.50 32.52 7.43
C PHE A 436 10.56 33.54 6.79
N LYS A 437 10.14 33.30 5.54
CA LYS A 437 9.25 34.22 4.83
C LYS A 437 7.94 34.42 5.59
N HIS A 438 7.41 33.36 6.18
CA HIS A 438 6.18 33.46 6.95
C HIS A 438 6.38 34.29 8.22
N VAL A 439 7.45 34.05 8.98
CA VAL A 439 7.76 34.81 10.20
C VAL A 439 7.98 36.29 9.91
N VAL A 440 8.74 36.66 8.86
CA VAL A 440 8.98 38.08 8.53
C VAL A 440 7.67 38.80 8.16
N LYS A 441 6.77 38.13 7.44
CA LYS A 441 5.43 38.67 7.14
C LYS A 441 4.64 38.94 8.41
N LEU A 442 4.62 38.00 9.35
CA LEU A 442 3.94 38.15 10.63
C LEU A 442 4.55 39.27 11.47
N LEU A 443 5.88 39.38 11.53
CA LEU A 443 6.58 40.46 12.22
C LEU A 443 6.23 41.84 11.62
N ALA A 444 6.20 41.95 10.29
CA ALA A 444 5.84 43.21 9.62
C ALA A 444 4.39 43.64 9.93
N LEU A 445 3.45 42.69 10.00
CA LEU A 445 2.07 42.95 10.41
C LEU A 445 1.97 43.47 11.86
N VAL A 446 2.72 42.84 12.79
CA VAL A 446 2.81 43.27 14.19
C VAL A 446 3.40 44.68 14.31
N GLU A 447 4.45 44.98 13.55
CA GLU A 447 5.11 46.30 13.56
C GLU A 447 4.22 47.44 13.05
N MET A 448 3.26 47.13 12.16
CA MET A 448 2.24 48.08 11.72
C MET A 448 1.10 48.28 12.74
N GLY A 449 1.14 47.60 13.88
CA GLY A 449 0.14 47.73 14.94
C GLY A 449 -1.15 46.94 14.69
N CYS A 450 -1.14 45.95 13.78
CA CYS A 450 -2.30 45.10 13.47
C CYS A 450 -2.49 43.98 14.52
N ASN A 451 -2.42 44.32 15.82
CA ASN A 451 -2.27 43.37 16.93
C ASN A 451 -3.56 42.70 17.42
N GLU A 452 -4.74 43.06 16.92
CA GLU A 452 -6.01 42.57 17.50
C GLU A 452 -6.32 41.09 17.20
N GLN A 453 -5.56 40.40 16.34
CA GLN A 453 -5.81 38.99 15.96
C GLN A 453 -4.57 38.06 15.98
N TYR A 454 -3.36 38.58 16.20
CA TYR A 454 -2.14 37.76 16.25
C TYR A 454 -1.71 37.63 17.70
N ASP A 455 -1.64 36.38 18.19
CA ASP A 455 -1.31 36.08 19.57
C ASP A 455 -0.03 36.80 20.01
N HIS A 456 -0.05 37.34 21.24
CA HIS A 456 1.05 38.09 21.85
C HIS A 456 2.39 37.32 21.91
N LEU A 457 2.43 36.03 21.56
CA LEU A 457 3.62 35.18 21.50
C LEU A 457 4.50 35.37 20.24
N LEU A 458 3.95 35.81 19.10
CA LEU A 458 4.76 36.20 17.91
C LEU A 458 5.65 37.42 18.20
N VAL A 459 5.32 38.17 19.26
CA VAL A 459 6.04 39.33 19.78
C VAL A 459 7.18 38.92 20.73
N SER A 460 7.35 37.62 21.01
CA SER A 460 8.50 37.15 21.79
C SER A 460 9.82 37.41 21.02
N ARG A 461 10.93 37.66 21.73
CA ARG A 461 12.23 37.95 21.09
C ARG A 461 12.78 36.76 20.27
N LYS A 462 12.32 35.54 20.55
CA LYS A 462 12.86 34.28 20.04
C LYS A 462 12.71 34.11 18.51
N PRO A 463 11.53 34.27 17.89
CA PRO A 463 11.38 34.14 16.43
C PRO A 463 12.28 35.09 15.62
N ARG A 464 12.48 36.31 16.12
CA ARG A 464 13.37 37.29 15.49
C ARG A 464 14.84 36.85 15.59
N GLU A 465 15.28 36.39 16.75
CA GLU A 465 16.65 35.90 16.96
C GLU A 465 16.96 34.66 16.12
N ILE A 466 16.01 33.75 15.98
CA ILE A 466 16.15 32.56 15.12
C ILE A 466 16.26 32.98 13.64
N CYS A 467 15.41 33.90 13.16
CA CYS A 467 15.50 34.41 11.79
C CYS A 467 16.84 35.10 11.50
N LEU A 468 17.37 35.89 12.45
CA LEU A 468 18.68 36.54 12.33
C LEU A 468 19.83 35.52 12.28
N ARG A 469 19.77 34.47 13.10
CA ARG A 469 20.77 33.37 13.07
C ARG A 469 20.74 32.58 11.77
N LEU A 470 19.56 32.36 11.19
CA LEU A 470 19.41 31.51 10.00
C LEU A 470 19.87 32.15 8.69
N LEU A 471 19.75 33.48 8.53
CA LEU A 471 19.98 34.17 7.25
C LEU A 471 20.98 35.33 7.31
N GLY A 472 21.33 35.76 8.52
CA GLY A 472 22.10 36.98 8.72
C GLY A 472 21.24 38.24 8.65
N GLU A 473 21.81 39.33 9.17
CA GLU A 473 21.10 40.59 9.40
C GLU A 473 20.70 41.30 8.10
N GLU A 474 21.53 41.22 7.06
CA GLU A 474 21.29 41.88 5.77
C GLU A 474 20.04 41.34 5.05
N GLU A 475 19.94 40.02 4.87
CA GLU A 475 18.81 39.42 4.16
C GLU A 475 17.49 39.59 4.93
N PHE A 476 17.53 39.48 6.26
CA PHE A 476 16.39 39.75 7.12
C PHE A 476 15.85 41.18 6.92
N ASN A 477 16.73 42.19 6.93
CA ASN A 477 16.35 43.59 6.78
C ASN A 477 15.76 43.88 5.38
N VAL A 478 16.30 43.27 4.32
CA VAL A 478 15.75 43.41 2.95
C VAL A 478 14.33 42.87 2.87
N TRP A 479 14.09 41.65 3.40
CA TRP A 479 12.75 41.05 3.38
C TRP A 479 11.75 41.82 4.24
N ARG A 480 12.21 42.32 5.40
CA ARG A 480 11.39 43.16 6.28
C ARG A 480 10.96 44.45 5.58
N SER A 481 11.90 45.18 4.93
CA SER A 481 11.57 46.39 4.16
C SER A 481 10.52 46.11 3.09
N ARG A 482 10.71 45.05 2.30
CA ARG A 482 9.74 44.64 1.27
C ARG A 482 8.37 44.32 1.83
N CYS A 483 8.31 43.60 2.96
CA CYS A 483 7.03 43.30 3.61
C CYS A 483 6.33 44.58 4.07
N SER A 484 7.06 45.51 4.69
CA SER A 484 6.50 46.79 5.16
C SER A 484 6.04 47.67 4.01
N GLU A 485 6.83 47.79 2.93
CA GLU A 485 6.45 48.53 1.71
C GLU A 485 5.18 47.96 1.08
N GLU A 486 5.09 46.63 0.96
CA GLU A 486 3.94 45.97 0.37
C GLU A 486 2.68 46.13 1.24
N LEU A 487 2.80 46.00 2.56
CA LEU A 487 1.66 46.22 3.47
C LEU A 487 1.16 47.67 3.45
N ASN A 488 2.07 48.66 3.36
CA ASN A 488 1.70 50.06 3.19
C ASN A 488 0.92 50.25 1.88
N ALA A 489 1.40 49.70 0.77
CA ALA A 489 0.67 49.74 -0.50
C ALA A 489 -0.69 49.02 -0.40
N MET A 490 -0.78 47.87 0.28
CA MET A 490 -2.02 47.14 0.51
C MET A 490 -3.04 47.92 1.36
N SER A 491 -2.59 48.86 2.18
CA SER A 491 -3.44 49.75 2.99
C SER A 491 -4.03 50.91 2.19
N GLU A 492 -3.40 51.28 1.07
CA GLU A 492 -3.83 52.40 0.22
C GLU A 492 -4.65 51.93 -1.00
N ILE A 493 -4.36 50.72 -1.51
CA ILE A 493 -4.97 50.19 -2.72
C ILE A 493 -6.28 49.46 -2.38
N GLY A 494 -7.40 50.03 -2.85
CA GLY A 494 -8.72 49.40 -2.81
C GLY A 494 -8.87 48.28 -3.85
N ILE A 495 -9.71 47.28 -3.55
CA ILE A 495 -9.95 46.16 -4.46
C ILE A 495 -11.03 46.53 -5.48
N GLY A 496 -10.63 46.82 -6.73
CA GLY A 496 -11.54 47.30 -7.78
C GLY A 496 -12.35 48.54 -7.35
N LYS A 497 -13.68 48.46 -7.36
CA LYS A 497 -14.59 49.53 -6.87
C LYS A 497 -15.01 49.37 -5.40
N SER A 498 -14.42 48.42 -4.69
CA SER A 498 -14.72 48.17 -3.27
C SER A 498 -14.17 49.29 -2.40
N LYS A 499 -14.82 49.52 -1.25
CA LYS A 499 -14.24 50.34 -0.17
C LYS A 499 -13.18 49.57 0.64
N LEU A 500 -13.12 48.24 0.47
CA LEU A 500 -12.16 47.38 1.16
C LEU A 500 -10.79 47.42 0.48
N THR A 501 -9.75 47.58 1.28
CA THR A 501 -8.35 47.45 0.85
C THR A 501 -7.87 46.00 0.94
N PHE A 502 -6.73 45.71 0.33
CA PHE A 502 -6.12 44.38 0.44
C PHE A 502 -5.69 44.06 1.88
N LEU A 503 -5.21 45.05 2.63
CA LEU A 503 -4.85 44.88 4.04
C LEU A 503 -6.10 44.58 4.89
N GLU A 504 -7.19 45.32 4.69
CA GLU A 504 -8.45 45.07 5.40
C GLU A 504 -9.00 43.67 5.09
N LEU A 505 -8.91 43.21 3.83
CA LEU A 505 -9.29 41.84 3.49
C LEU A 505 -8.40 40.79 4.19
N LEU A 506 -7.09 41.04 4.25
CA LEU A 506 -6.13 40.17 4.95
C LEU A 506 -6.41 40.06 6.46
N LEU A 507 -6.96 41.12 7.08
CA LEU A 507 -7.30 41.18 8.51
C LEU A 507 -8.78 40.89 8.83
N ALA A 508 -9.64 40.86 7.81
CA ALA A 508 -11.08 40.63 7.95
C ALA A 508 -11.44 39.33 8.70
N SER A 509 -12.49 39.36 9.51
CA SER A 509 -13.08 38.15 10.08
C SER A 509 -13.61 37.20 8.99
N THR A 510 -13.80 35.92 9.32
CA THR A 510 -14.41 34.94 8.41
C THR A 510 -15.76 35.38 7.86
N ARG A 511 -16.53 36.14 8.66
CA ARG A 511 -17.82 36.71 8.27
C ARG A 511 -17.67 37.82 7.23
N GLU A 512 -16.74 38.73 7.43
CA GLU A 512 -16.46 39.85 6.50
C GLU A 512 -15.91 39.34 5.17
N THR A 513 -14.98 38.37 5.20
CA THR A 513 -14.49 37.71 3.98
C THR A 513 -15.62 37.00 3.22
N ALA A 514 -16.56 36.37 3.94
CA ALA A 514 -17.73 35.74 3.31
C ALA A 514 -18.66 36.75 2.62
N ILE A 515 -18.83 37.95 3.20
CA ILE A 515 -19.59 39.04 2.56
C ILE A 515 -18.88 39.50 1.28
N PHE A 516 -17.57 39.71 1.34
CA PHE A 516 -16.75 40.05 0.18
C PHE A 516 -16.88 39.00 -0.94
N ALA A 517 -16.77 37.71 -0.60
CA ALA A 517 -16.84 36.58 -1.54
C ALA A 517 -18.21 36.41 -2.23
N LYS A 518 -19.28 37.06 -1.75
CA LYS A 518 -20.57 37.09 -2.44
C LYS A 518 -20.54 37.97 -3.70
N ASN A 519 -19.73 39.03 -3.71
CA ASN A 519 -19.67 39.98 -4.82
C ASN A 519 -18.71 39.48 -5.92
N LYS A 520 -19.27 38.98 -7.04
CA LYS A 520 -18.49 38.44 -8.16
C LYS A 520 -17.50 39.45 -8.76
N LEU A 521 -17.91 40.71 -8.91
CA LEU A 521 -17.05 41.76 -9.47
C LEU A 521 -15.85 42.07 -8.56
N SER A 522 -16.06 42.03 -7.24
CA SER A 522 -14.96 42.21 -6.27
C SER A 522 -13.98 41.03 -6.30
N VAL A 523 -14.48 39.81 -6.50
CA VAL A 523 -13.64 38.60 -6.63
C VAL A 523 -12.83 38.61 -7.93
N GLU A 524 -13.43 39.04 -9.05
CA GLU A 524 -12.74 39.22 -10.33
C GLU A 524 -11.64 40.28 -10.24
N ALA A 525 -11.95 41.45 -9.64
CA ALA A 525 -10.97 42.50 -9.40
C ALA A 525 -9.83 42.02 -8.50
N PHE A 526 -10.15 41.30 -7.41
CA PHE A 526 -9.15 40.69 -6.54
C PHE A 526 -8.19 39.79 -7.32
N HIS A 527 -8.68 38.92 -8.19
CA HIS A 527 -7.82 38.03 -8.97
C HIS A 527 -6.96 38.75 -10.00
N ALA A 528 -7.42 39.89 -10.54
CA ALA A 528 -6.65 40.72 -11.47
C ALA A 528 -5.54 41.52 -10.75
N GLU A 529 -5.81 42.00 -9.53
CA GLU A 529 -4.96 42.96 -8.82
C GLU A 529 -4.03 42.30 -7.77
N LYS A 530 -4.33 41.09 -7.27
CA LYS A 530 -3.53 40.42 -6.23
C LYS A 530 -2.04 40.22 -6.59
N GLY A 531 -1.72 40.19 -7.88
CA GLY A 531 -0.34 40.05 -8.38
C GLY A 531 0.55 41.25 -8.03
N LEU A 532 -0.04 42.38 -7.64
CA LEU A 532 0.67 43.56 -7.11
C LEU A 532 1.36 43.28 -5.76
N PHE A 533 0.92 42.24 -5.05
CA PHE A 533 1.36 41.92 -3.69
C PHE A 533 2.01 40.53 -3.63
N PRO A 534 3.20 40.34 -4.24
CA PRO A 534 3.86 39.04 -4.34
C PRO A 534 4.26 38.42 -2.99
N MET A 535 4.30 39.20 -1.91
CA MET A 535 4.60 38.69 -0.58
C MET A 535 3.34 38.11 0.06
N TYR A 536 2.19 38.77 -0.04
CA TYR A 536 0.96 38.38 0.67
C TYR A 536 -0.11 37.69 -0.18
N HIS A 537 0.02 37.63 -1.52
CA HIS A 537 -1.03 37.10 -2.39
C HIS A 537 -1.49 35.68 -2.04
N ALA A 538 -0.59 34.81 -1.59
CA ALA A 538 -0.92 33.43 -1.25
C ALA A 538 -1.79 33.32 0.01
N MET A 539 -1.55 34.17 1.01
CA MET A 539 -2.38 34.25 2.22
C MET A 539 -3.76 34.84 1.92
N LEU A 540 -3.79 35.86 1.06
CA LEU A 540 -5.04 36.44 0.55
C LEU A 540 -5.85 35.40 -0.25
N ASP A 541 -5.19 34.62 -1.12
CA ASP A 541 -5.80 33.53 -1.88
C ASP A 541 -6.37 32.44 -0.97
N ALA A 542 -5.61 32.00 0.05
CA ALA A 542 -6.06 31.02 1.04
C ALA A 542 -7.32 31.49 1.77
N LYS A 543 -7.31 32.76 2.21
CA LYS A 543 -8.43 33.38 2.91
C LYS A 543 -9.69 33.46 2.04
N LEU A 544 -9.55 33.92 0.81
CA LEU A 544 -10.67 34.00 -0.13
C LEU A 544 -11.17 32.62 -0.57
N ALA A 545 -10.28 31.65 -0.78
CA ALA A 545 -10.63 30.30 -1.19
C ALA A 545 -11.53 29.59 -0.16
N LYS A 546 -11.24 29.75 1.14
CA LYS A 546 -12.08 29.22 2.24
C LYS A 546 -13.50 29.81 2.20
N ALA A 547 -13.62 31.11 1.93
CA ALA A 547 -14.92 31.78 1.82
C ALA A 547 -15.71 31.34 0.56
N LEU A 548 -15.04 31.22 -0.58
CA LEU A 548 -15.65 30.77 -1.84
C LEU A 548 -16.12 29.32 -1.77
N GLU A 549 -15.35 28.43 -1.15
CA GLU A 549 -15.73 27.02 -1.02
C GLU A 549 -16.95 26.85 -0.09
N ARG A 550 -16.97 27.57 1.05
CA ARG A 550 -18.15 27.58 1.93
C ARG A 550 -19.39 28.11 1.21
N ARG A 551 -19.24 29.16 0.40
CA ARG A 551 -20.33 29.69 -0.44
C ARG A 551 -20.88 28.61 -1.39
N LYS A 552 -20.01 27.90 -2.11
CA LYS A 552 -20.44 26.80 -3.01
C LYS A 552 -21.17 25.68 -2.27
N LEU A 553 -20.73 25.32 -1.07
CA LEU A 553 -21.40 24.32 -0.23
C LEU A 553 -22.80 24.78 0.18
N VAL A 554 -22.97 26.05 0.56
CA VAL A 554 -24.28 26.63 0.90
C VAL A 554 -25.19 26.64 -0.33
N GLU A 555 -24.70 27.11 -1.48
CA GLU A 555 -25.47 27.13 -2.74
C GLU A 555 -25.89 25.71 -3.16
N SER A 556 -24.99 24.73 -3.08
CA SER A 556 -25.29 23.33 -3.44
C SER A 556 -26.27 22.66 -2.47
N ALA A 557 -26.16 22.94 -1.17
CA ALA A 557 -27.12 22.44 -0.19
C ALA A 557 -28.50 23.10 -0.36
N ALA A 558 -28.55 24.37 -0.75
CA ALA A 558 -29.79 25.08 -1.05
C ALA A 558 -30.50 24.48 -2.27
N THR A 559 -29.77 24.15 -3.33
CA THR A 559 -30.36 23.49 -4.53
C THR A 559 -30.95 22.13 -4.16
N VAL A 560 -30.21 21.30 -3.43
CA VAL A 560 -30.67 19.97 -3.01
C VAL A 560 -31.93 20.06 -2.12
N LEU A 561 -31.98 21.01 -1.18
CA LEU A 561 -33.16 21.21 -0.33
C LEU A 561 -34.36 21.77 -1.09
N SER A 562 -34.15 22.72 -2.01
CA SER A 562 -35.21 23.25 -2.88
C SER A 562 -35.83 22.14 -3.72
N ASP A 563 -34.99 21.28 -4.33
CA ASP A 563 -35.43 20.12 -5.12
C ASP A 563 -36.21 19.11 -4.26
N ALA A 564 -35.69 18.78 -3.08
CA ALA A 564 -36.31 17.81 -2.17
C ALA A 564 -37.66 18.31 -1.60
N LEU A 565 -37.76 19.59 -1.26
CA LEU A 565 -38.97 20.19 -0.67
C LEU A 565 -39.98 20.64 -1.73
N LYS A 566 -39.62 20.60 -3.03
CA LYS A 566 -40.44 21.12 -4.14
C LYS A 566 -40.94 22.55 -3.88
N PHE A 567 -40.13 23.36 -3.19
CA PHE A 567 -40.50 24.68 -2.68
C PHE A 567 -39.44 25.71 -3.09
N ALA A 568 -39.91 26.83 -3.69
CA ALA A 568 -39.22 28.09 -3.98
C ALA A 568 -37.84 28.05 -4.67
N ASP A 569 -37.50 29.17 -5.33
CA ASP A 569 -36.22 29.40 -6.02
C ASP A 569 -35.04 29.12 -5.06
N PRO A 570 -34.07 28.25 -5.41
CA PRO A 570 -32.90 27.96 -4.57
C PRO A 570 -32.01 29.20 -4.34
N SER A 571 -32.22 30.29 -5.10
CA SER A 571 -31.60 31.59 -4.87
C SER A 571 -32.31 32.45 -3.81
N ASP A 572 -33.42 31.97 -3.22
CA ASP A 572 -34.12 32.67 -2.13
C ASP A 572 -33.17 32.91 -0.96
N GLU A 573 -33.15 34.16 -0.50
CA GLU A 573 -32.31 34.62 0.59
C GLU A 573 -32.59 33.83 1.89
N PHE A 574 -33.80 33.27 2.03
CA PHE A 574 -34.17 32.39 3.13
C PHE A 574 -33.26 31.16 3.26
N PHE A 575 -33.08 30.37 2.19
CA PHE A 575 -32.23 29.17 2.23
C PHE A 575 -30.77 29.54 2.49
N SER A 576 -30.28 30.56 1.80
CA SER A 576 -28.91 31.06 1.97
C SER A 576 -28.64 31.54 3.39
N ARG A 577 -29.61 32.20 4.05
CA ARG A 577 -29.49 32.65 5.45
C ARG A 577 -29.55 31.49 6.43
N THR A 578 -30.47 30.54 6.26
CA THR A 578 -30.62 29.41 7.18
C THR A 578 -29.42 28.45 7.09
N LEU A 579 -28.96 28.11 5.89
CA LEU A 579 -27.81 27.22 5.67
C LEU A 579 -26.48 27.86 6.04
N ALA A 580 -26.40 29.20 6.09
CA ALA A 580 -25.19 29.89 6.55
C ALA A 580 -24.86 29.60 8.02
N TYR A 581 -25.82 29.16 8.84
CA TYR A 581 -25.59 28.73 10.23
C TYR A 581 -25.11 27.27 10.36
N CYS A 582 -25.19 26.47 9.29
CA CYS A 582 -24.76 25.08 9.32
C CYS A 582 -23.23 24.97 9.29
N SER A 583 -22.69 23.94 9.96
CA SER A 583 -21.30 23.55 9.79
C SER A 583 -21.06 23.04 8.37
N ASN A 584 -19.82 23.12 7.86
CA ASN A 584 -19.50 22.55 6.55
C ASN A 584 -19.84 21.05 6.49
N GLN A 585 -19.68 20.32 7.60
CA GLN A 585 -20.06 18.91 7.69
C GLN A 585 -21.56 18.69 7.54
N ALA A 586 -22.39 19.53 8.17
CA ALA A 586 -23.84 19.44 8.04
C ALA A 586 -24.28 19.72 6.59
N LEU A 587 -23.68 20.73 5.93
CA LEU A 587 -23.96 21.04 4.52
C LEU A 587 -23.59 19.88 3.60
N ILE A 588 -22.41 19.28 3.79
CA ILE A 588 -21.96 18.11 3.01
C ILE A 588 -22.91 16.92 3.21
N ASN A 589 -23.37 16.69 4.44
CA ASN A 589 -24.33 15.62 4.72
C ASN A 589 -25.68 15.86 4.04
N ILE A 590 -26.15 17.11 3.96
CA ILE A 590 -27.38 17.46 3.22
C ILE A 590 -27.19 17.17 1.74
N ILE A 591 -26.09 17.61 1.14
CA ILE A 591 -25.77 17.39 -0.28
C ILE A 591 -25.69 15.90 -0.62
N ASN A 592 -25.10 15.08 0.26
CA ASN A 592 -24.93 13.65 0.03
C ASN A 592 -26.18 12.80 0.33
N ARG A 593 -27.18 13.36 1.03
CA ARG A 593 -28.38 12.62 1.47
C ARG A 593 -29.67 13.03 0.76
N GLY A 594 -29.70 14.19 0.11
CA GLY A 594 -30.78 14.52 -0.82
C GLY A 594 -30.62 13.78 -2.13
#